data_AF-A0A1V1ZC88-F1
#
_entry.id   AF-A0A1V1ZC88-F1
#
_cell.length_a   1.000
_cell.length_b   1.000
_cell.length_c   1.000
_cell.angle_alpha   90.00
_cell.angle_beta   90.00
_cell.angle_gamma   90.00
#
_symmetry.space_group_name_H-M   'P 1'
#
loop_
_entity.id
_entity.type
_entity.pdbx_description
1 polymer ?
#
loop_
_entity_poly.entity_id
_entity_poly.type
_entity_poly.pdbx_seq_one_letter_code
_entity_poly.pdbx_strand_id
1 'polypeptide(L)'
;MPKEPLTEENLLFLNEFYSLVNAFDNKKEMERKANIKLNYLIRIAEFLVIANPQSQTKKHKENLLNYLKAVQNTLNDNEYSKSKYIGLKHTKLYPITQWMRKYGFRSSYELINFKIYIGLVFDLIFWVLLLKEHFYFVPIFTLLFVLNGFWNLMKVKREKKLLNL
;
A
#
# COMPACT_ATOMS: atom_id res chain seq x y z
N MET A 1 15.53 -20.12 0.90
CA MET A 1 14.37 -20.70 1.60
C MET A 1 13.71 -21.70 0.66
N PRO A 2 13.63 -22.98 1.02
CA PRO A 2 12.83 -23.94 0.26
C PRO A 2 11.38 -23.43 0.22
N LYS A 3 10.80 -23.36 -0.98
CA LYS A 3 9.37 -23.06 -1.12
C LYS A 3 8.63 -24.29 -0.63
N GLU A 4 8.06 -24.23 0.57
CA GLU A 4 7.04 -25.21 0.95
C GLU A 4 5.99 -25.26 -0.16
N PRO A 5 5.52 -26.46 -0.55
CA PRO A 5 4.48 -26.59 -1.55
C PRO A 5 3.24 -25.82 -1.08
N LEU A 6 2.58 -25.12 -2.01
CA LEU A 6 1.33 -24.43 -1.68
C LEU A 6 0.32 -25.46 -1.17
N THR A 7 -0.30 -25.16 -0.03
CA THR A 7 -1.45 -25.92 0.46
C THR A 7 -2.64 -25.79 -0.51
N GLU A 8 -3.53 -26.79 -0.49
CA GLU A 8 -4.75 -26.79 -1.30
C GLU A 8 -5.62 -25.54 -1.05
N GLU A 9 -5.75 -25.11 0.21
CA GLU A 9 -6.45 -23.88 0.60
C GLU A 9 -5.85 -22.64 -0.09
N ASN A 10 -4.52 -22.57 -0.17
CA ASN A 10 -3.82 -21.45 -0.81
C ASN A 10 -4.02 -21.44 -2.33
N LEU A 11 -4.04 -22.61 -2.97
CA LEU A 11 -4.34 -22.73 -4.39
C LEU A 11 -5.78 -22.32 -4.69
N LEU A 12 -6.73 -22.78 -3.87
CA LEU A 12 -8.15 -22.42 -4.01
C LEU A 12 -8.37 -20.91 -3.89
N PHE A 13 -7.73 -20.27 -2.89
CA PHE A 13 -7.75 -18.82 -2.73
C PHE A 13 -7.21 -18.07 -3.96
N LEU A 14 -6.04 -18.48 -4.49
CA LEU A 14 -5.46 -17.81 -5.66
C LEU A 14 -6.33 -17.98 -6.89
N ASN A 15 -6.90 -19.16 -7.11
CA ASN A 15 -7.80 -19.43 -8.21
C ASN A 15 -9.06 -18.54 -8.14
N GLU A 16 -9.67 -18.42 -6.96
CA GLU A 16 -10.81 -17.52 -6.75
C GLU A 16 -10.42 -16.06 -6.99
N PHE A 17 -9.27 -15.64 -6.45
CA PHE A 17 -8.77 -14.28 -6.63
C PHE A 17 -8.56 -13.93 -8.11
N TYR A 18 -7.87 -14.80 -8.87
CA TYR A 18 -7.63 -14.56 -10.30
C TYR A 18 -8.91 -14.62 -11.12
N SER A 19 -9.86 -15.49 -10.76
CA SER A 19 -11.18 -15.53 -11.38
C SER A 19 -11.90 -14.19 -11.22
N LEU A 20 -11.97 -13.64 -10.01
CA LEU A 20 -12.58 -12.33 -9.75
C LEU A 20 -11.86 -11.19 -10.48
N VAL A 21 -10.53 -11.20 -10.50
CA VAL A 21 -9.73 -10.21 -11.24
C VAL A 21 -10.01 -10.26 -12.74
N ASN A 22 -10.21 -11.46 -13.30
CA ASN A 22 -10.48 -11.64 -14.72
C ASN A 22 -11.94 -11.35 -15.10
N ALA A 23 -12.86 -11.45 -14.16
CA ALA A 23 -14.28 -11.11 -14.35
C ALA A 23 -14.54 -9.59 -14.44
N PHE A 24 -13.54 -8.73 -14.24
CA PHE A 24 -13.68 -7.31 -14.53
C PHE A 24 -13.57 -7.04 -16.04
N ASP A 25 -14.69 -6.70 -16.68
CA ASP A 25 -14.76 -6.36 -18.10
C ASP A 25 -13.80 -5.23 -18.49
N ASN A 26 -13.65 -4.23 -17.61
CA ASN A 26 -12.73 -3.11 -17.80
C ASN A 26 -11.81 -2.90 -16.59
N LYS A 27 -10.71 -3.65 -16.56
CA LYS A 27 -9.66 -3.58 -15.53
C LYS A 27 -9.15 -2.14 -15.29
N LYS A 28 -8.94 -1.35 -16.34
CA LYS A 28 -8.47 0.05 -16.23
C LYS A 28 -9.50 0.94 -15.55
N GLU A 29 -10.77 0.74 -15.85
CA GLU A 29 -11.84 1.49 -15.21
C GLU A 29 -11.96 1.18 -13.72
N MET A 30 -11.80 -0.10 -13.33
CA MET A 30 -11.72 -0.48 -11.93
C MET A 30 -10.57 0.25 -11.24
N GLU A 31 -9.36 0.22 -11.83
CA GLU A 31 -8.20 0.90 -11.24
C GLU A 31 -8.42 2.40 -11.07
N ARG A 32 -9.08 3.04 -12.04
CA ARG A 32 -9.44 4.46 -12.00
C ARG A 32 -10.50 4.77 -10.94
N LYS A 33 -11.62 4.06 -10.95
CA LYS A 33 -12.77 4.31 -10.04
C LYS A 33 -12.41 3.98 -8.59
N ALA A 34 -11.74 2.84 -8.37
CA ALA A 34 -11.28 2.42 -7.05
C ALA A 34 -9.97 3.11 -6.62
N ASN A 35 -9.30 3.84 -7.52
CA ASN A 35 -8.00 4.49 -7.27
C ASN A 35 -6.97 3.51 -6.67
N ILE A 36 -6.87 2.29 -7.21
CA ILE A 36 -5.94 1.23 -6.81
C ILE A 36 -5.46 0.49 -8.04
N LYS A 37 -4.15 0.25 -8.14
CA LYS A 37 -3.61 -0.61 -9.20
C LYS A 37 -3.82 -2.09 -8.88
N LEU A 38 -4.30 -2.86 -9.85
CA LEU A 38 -4.49 -4.31 -9.77
C LEU A 38 -3.22 -5.05 -9.36
N ASN A 39 -2.06 -4.59 -9.85
CA ASN A 39 -0.77 -5.15 -9.46
C ASN A 39 -0.53 -5.11 -7.95
N TYR A 40 -1.04 -4.10 -7.24
CA TYR A 40 -0.94 -4.08 -5.77
C TYR A 40 -1.82 -5.14 -5.12
N LEU A 41 -3.02 -5.38 -5.65
CA LEU A 41 -3.91 -6.44 -5.16
C LEU A 41 -3.31 -7.83 -5.41
N ILE A 42 -2.71 -8.05 -6.59
CA ILE A 42 -2.01 -9.30 -6.92
C ILE A 42 -0.88 -9.55 -5.92
N ARG A 43 -0.04 -8.55 -5.64
CA ARG A 43 1.06 -8.68 -4.66
C ARG A 43 0.56 -8.98 -3.25
N ILE A 44 -0.57 -8.40 -2.85
CA ILE A 44 -1.20 -8.72 -1.56
C ILE A 44 -1.62 -10.19 -1.55
N ALA A 45 -2.30 -10.67 -2.59
CA ALA A 45 -2.74 -12.07 -2.69
C ALA A 45 -1.55 -13.04 -2.63
N GLU A 46 -0.52 -12.81 -3.43
CA GLU A 46 0.71 -13.62 -3.45
C GLU A 46 1.40 -13.63 -2.08
N PHE A 47 1.47 -12.48 -1.41
CA PHE A 47 2.07 -12.38 -0.08
C PHE A 47 1.25 -13.15 0.97
N LEU A 48 -0.08 -13.03 0.95
CA LEU A 48 -0.96 -13.70 1.91
C LEU A 48 -0.87 -15.22 1.86
N VAL A 49 -0.50 -15.80 0.72
CA VAL A 49 -0.29 -17.24 0.58
C VAL A 49 0.97 -17.71 1.30
N ILE A 50 2.05 -16.94 1.19
CA ILE A 50 3.36 -17.33 1.73
C ILE A 50 3.62 -16.82 3.16
N ALA A 51 2.77 -15.93 3.67
CA ALA A 51 2.99 -15.29 4.95
C ALA A 51 2.51 -16.17 6.13
N ASN A 52 3.26 -16.12 7.23
CA ASN A 52 2.97 -16.86 8.47
C ASN A 52 2.67 -15.91 9.63
N PRO A 53 1.78 -16.29 10.58
CA PRO A 53 1.07 -17.58 10.65
C PRO A 53 -0.18 -17.63 9.75
N GLN A 54 -0.47 -18.80 9.17
CA GLN A 54 -1.60 -18.99 8.24
C GLN A 54 -2.96 -18.64 8.88
N SER A 55 -3.12 -18.85 10.19
CA SER A 55 -4.34 -18.49 10.94
C SER A 55 -4.70 -17.01 10.84
N GLN A 56 -3.70 -16.11 10.81
CA GLN A 56 -3.94 -14.68 10.62
C GLN A 56 -4.24 -14.35 9.15
N THR A 57 -3.60 -15.05 8.21
CA THR A 57 -3.79 -14.79 6.78
C THR A 57 -5.19 -15.14 6.29
N LYS A 58 -5.87 -16.13 6.89
CA LYS A 58 -7.21 -16.57 6.48
C LYS A 58 -8.21 -15.41 6.43
N LYS A 59 -8.31 -14.64 7.51
CA LYS A 59 -9.18 -13.45 7.57
C LYS A 59 -8.77 -12.38 6.56
N HIS A 60 -7.48 -12.23 6.28
CA HIS A 60 -6.99 -11.27 5.30
C HIS A 60 -7.29 -11.71 3.86
N LYS A 61 -7.20 -13.01 3.56
CA LYS A 61 -7.60 -13.61 2.27
C LYS A 61 -9.09 -13.38 2.01
N GLU A 62 -9.93 -13.69 3.00
CA GLU A 62 -11.37 -13.42 2.95
C GLU A 62 -11.68 -11.94 2.73
N ASN A 63 -11.01 -11.04 3.46
CA ASN A 63 -11.18 -9.60 3.28
C ASN A 63 -10.78 -9.12 1.88
N LEU A 64 -9.72 -9.68 1.29
CA LEU A 64 -9.29 -9.33 -0.06
C LEU A 64 -10.31 -9.78 -1.11
N LEU A 65 -10.82 -11.01 -1.01
CA LEU A 65 -11.87 -11.52 -1.90
C LEU A 65 -13.16 -10.70 -1.78
N ASN A 66 -13.57 -10.41 -0.54
CA ASN A 66 -14.75 -9.58 -0.26
C ASN A 66 -14.60 -8.16 -0.79
N TYR A 67 -13.38 -7.59 -0.73
CA TYR A 67 -13.10 -6.30 -1.36
C TYR A 67 -13.32 -6.36 -2.87
N LEU A 68 -12.78 -7.37 -3.56
CA LEU A 68 -12.94 -7.51 -5.01
C LEU A 68 -14.42 -7.68 -5.41
N LYS A 69 -15.16 -8.55 -4.71
CA LYS A 69 -16.61 -8.75 -4.93
C LYS A 69 -17.38 -7.44 -4.75
N ALA A 70 -17.10 -6.70 -3.68
CA ALA A 70 -17.78 -5.42 -3.42
C ALA A 70 -17.44 -4.35 -4.47
N VAL A 71 -16.19 -4.31 -4.94
CA VAL A 71 -15.78 -3.41 -6.03
C VAL A 71 -16.50 -3.77 -7.33
N GLN A 72 -16.60 -5.05 -7.67
CA GLN A 72 -17.30 -5.55 -8.85
C GLN A 72 -18.78 -5.16 -8.82
N ASN A 73 -19.47 -5.44 -7.72
CA ASN A 73 -20.88 -5.05 -7.56
C ASN A 73 -21.05 -3.53 -7.73
N THR A 74 -20.17 -2.74 -7.12
CA THR A 74 -20.24 -1.27 -7.24
C THR A 74 -19.97 -0.77 -8.66
N LEU A 75 -19.16 -1.47 -9.45
CA LEU A 75 -18.95 -1.11 -10.86
C LEU A 75 -20.19 -1.41 -11.71
N ASN A 76 -20.86 -2.53 -11.45
CA ASN A 76 -22.03 -2.98 -12.19
C ASN A 76 -23.27 -2.12 -11.91
N ASP A 77 -23.40 -1.60 -10.68
CA ASP A 77 -24.54 -0.78 -10.26
C ASP A 77 -24.57 0.63 -10.91
N ASN A 78 -23.56 1.01 -11.72
CA ASN A 78 -23.35 2.33 -12.34
C ASN A 78 -23.34 3.54 -11.38
N GLU A 79 -23.68 3.38 -10.11
CA GLU A 79 -23.57 4.40 -9.07
C GLU A 79 -22.11 4.56 -8.62
N TYR A 80 -21.39 5.45 -9.31
CA TYR A 80 -20.08 5.89 -8.86
C TYR A 80 -20.20 6.75 -7.60
N SER A 81 -19.94 6.14 -6.44
CA SER A 81 -19.75 6.87 -5.19
C SER A 81 -18.32 6.73 -4.69
N LYS A 82 -17.53 7.81 -4.81
CA LYS A 82 -16.15 7.88 -4.31
C LYS A 82 -16.07 7.53 -2.82
N SER A 83 -17.07 7.92 -2.02
CA SER A 83 -17.12 7.59 -0.59
C SER A 83 -17.30 6.10 -0.34
N LYS A 84 -18.09 5.39 -1.16
CA LYS A 84 -18.25 3.92 -1.09
C LYS A 84 -16.92 3.21 -1.31
N TYR A 85 -16.15 3.61 -2.33
CA TYR A 85 -14.81 3.05 -2.56
C TYR A 85 -13.83 3.33 -1.41
N ILE A 86 -13.84 4.56 -0.87
CA ILE A 86 -13.02 4.90 0.32
C ILE A 86 -13.41 4.01 1.51
N GLY A 87 -14.71 3.82 1.75
CA GLY A 87 -15.22 2.94 2.80
C GLY A 87 -14.78 1.49 2.61
N LEU A 88 -14.85 0.96 1.38
CA LEU A 88 -14.39 -0.40 1.05
C LEU A 88 -12.88 -0.55 1.28
N LYS A 89 -12.07 0.43 0.86
CA LYS A 89 -10.63 0.43 1.15
C LYS A 89 -10.38 0.40 2.65
N HIS A 90 -11.04 1.28 3.40
CA HIS A 90 -10.82 1.42 4.84
C HIS A 90 -11.26 0.18 5.62
N THR A 91 -12.37 -0.44 5.26
CA THR A 91 -12.92 -1.59 5.99
C THR A 91 -12.27 -2.92 5.61
N LYS A 92 -11.82 -3.09 4.35
CA LYS A 92 -11.32 -4.38 3.84
C LYS A 92 -9.84 -4.39 3.56
N LEU A 93 -9.30 -3.38 2.86
CA LEU A 93 -7.89 -3.35 2.47
C LEU A 93 -6.97 -2.80 3.55
N TYR A 94 -7.38 -1.75 4.27
CA TYR A 94 -6.55 -1.10 5.28
C TYR A 94 -6.09 -2.06 6.40
N PRO A 95 -6.93 -2.97 6.93
CA PRO A 95 -6.47 -3.96 7.90
C PRO A 95 -5.38 -4.89 7.34
N ILE A 96 -5.46 -5.25 6.05
CA ILE A 96 -4.47 -6.10 5.39
C ILE A 96 -3.15 -5.33 5.25
N THR A 97 -3.20 -4.08 4.78
CA THR A 97 -1.99 -3.27 4.58
C THR A 97 -1.32 -2.94 5.90
N GLN A 98 -2.08 -2.65 6.96
CA GLN A 98 -1.55 -2.44 8.30
C GLN A 98 -0.85 -3.67 8.84
N TRP A 99 -1.41 -4.86 8.62
CA TRP A 99 -0.73 -6.10 8.99
C TRP A 99 0.55 -6.34 8.17
N MET A 100 0.50 -6.12 6.85
CA MET A 100 1.66 -6.24 5.96
C MET A 100 2.81 -5.28 6.30
N ARG A 101 2.54 -4.13 6.93
CA ARG A 101 3.59 -3.21 7.40
C ARG A 101 4.56 -3.87 8.39
N LYS A 102 4.11 -4.88 9.14
CA LYS A 102 4.96 -5.68 10.05
C LYS A 102 6.02 -6.48 9.28
N TYR A 103 5.77 -6.77 8.01
CA TYR A 103 6.66 -7.51 7.12
C TYR A 103 7.49 -6.59 6.19
N GLY A 104 7.50 -5.29 6.49
CA GLY A 104 8.30 -4.29 5.77
C GLY A 104 7.61 -3.69 4.55
N PHE A 105 6.32 -3.96 4.33
CA PHE A 105 5.56 -3.22 3.31
C PHE A 105 5.38 -1.77 3.73
N ARG A 106 5.54 -0.85 2.76
CA ARG A 106 5.49 0.60 2.96
C ARG A 106 4.86 1.29 1.76
N SER A 107 4.25 2.45 2.01
CA SER A 107 3.79 3.34 0.94
C SER A 107 4.89 4.33 0.55
N SER A 108 4.88 4.79 -0.70
CA SER A 108 5.82 5.84 -1.14
C SER A 108 5.63 7.15 -0.37
N TYR A 109 4.38 7.46 0.00
CA TYR A 109 4.02 8.63 0.80
C TYR A 109 4.72 8.63 2.16
N GLU A 110 4.72 7.50 2.88
CA GLU A 110 5.39 7.37 4.18
C GLU A 110 6.91 7.46 4.08
N LEU A 111 7.48 6.98 2.97
CA LEU A 111 8.92 6.93 2.79
C LEU A 111 9.51 8.29 2.43
N ILE A 112 8.77 9.14 1.70
CA ILE A 112 9.26 10.42 1.19
C ILE A 112 8.51 11.59 1.85
N ASN A 113 7.21 11.71 1.63
CA ASN A 113 6.46 12.93 1.97
C ASN A 113 6.42 13.19 3.48
N PHE A 114 6.23 12.15 4.29
CA PHE A 114 6.25 12.28 5.75
C PHE A 114 7.62 12.74 6.26
N LYS A 115 8.71 12.21 5.69
CA LYS A 115 10.08 12.60 6.07
C LYS A 115 10.41 14.03 5.63
N ILE A 116 9.93 14.46 4.45
CA ILE A 116 10.07 15.84 3.98
C ILE A 116 9.39 16.80 4.95
N TYR A 117 8.16 16.50 5.35
CA TYR A 117 7.42 17.36 6.29
C TYR A 117 8.15 17.51 7.62
N ILE A 118 8.66 16.39 8.17
CA ILE A 118 9.48 16.42 9.39
C ILE A 118 10.75 17.25 9.18
N GLY A 119 11.44 17.06 8.06
CA GLY A 119 12.64 17.83 7.73
C GLY A 119 12.38 19.33 7.68
N LEU A 120 11.27 19.75 7.06
CA LEU A 120 10.87 21.16 6.99
C LEU A 120 10.59 21.75 8.38
N VAL A 121 9.95 20.99 9.27
CA VAL A 121 9.73 21.42 10.66
C VAL A 121 11.06 21.64 11.38
N PHE A 122 12.01 20.71 11.23
CA PHE A 122 13.35 20.87 11.82
C PHE A 122 14.11 22.05 11.23
N ASP A 123 14.05 22.24 9.92
CA ASP A 123 14.68 23.38 9.26
C ASP A 123 14.09 24.72 9.73
N LEU A 124 12.77 24.80 9.94
CA LEU A 124 12.11 25.99 10.47
C LEU A 124 12.55 26.28 11.92
N ILE A 125 12.58 25.26 12.78
CA ILE A 125 13.06 25.40 14.16
C ILE A 125 14.52 25.86 14.17
N PHE A 126 15.36 25.22 13.37
CA PHE A 126 16.78 25.54 13.25
C PHE A 126 17.00 26.96 12.76
N TRP A 127 16.22 27.38 11.76
CA TRP A 127 16.25 28.73 11.24
C TRP A 127 15.89 29.76 12.31
N VAL A 128 14.79 29.54 13.05
CA VAL A 128 14.39 30.45 14.15
C VAL A 128 15.46 30.56 15.24
N LEU A 129 16.14 29.45 15.58
CA LEU A 129 17.19 29.45 16.59
C LEU A 129 18.49 30.15 16.13
N LEU A 130 18.76 30.17 14.82
CA LEU A 130 19.97 30.77 14.23
C LEU A 130 19.81 32.22 13.75
N LEU A 131 18.61 32.80 13.86
CA LEU A 131 18.28 34.17 13.41
C LEU A 131 19.06 35.32 14.08
N LYS A 132 20.08 35.05 14.91
CA LYS A 132 20.87 36.11 15.54
C LYS A 132 21.83 36.81 14.58
N GLU A 133 22.26 36.16 13.50
CA GLU A 133 23.22 36.73 12.55
C GLU A 133 22.81 36.33 11.12
N HIS A 134 23.05 37.19 10.14
CA HIS A 134 22.53 37.10 8.77
C HIS A 134 22.94 35.83 8.01
N PHE A 135 22.26 34.71 8.24
CA PHE A 135 22.47 33.46 7.52
C PHE A 135 21.38 33.19 6.49
N TYR A 136 21.80 32.76 5.30
CA TYR A 136 20.92 32.22 4.26
C TYR A 136 20.25 30.94 4.77
N PHE A 137 18.94 30.80 4.54
CA PHE A 137 18.20 29.59 4.88
C PHE A 137 18.68 28.42 4.00
N VAL A 138 19.35 27.44 4.62
CA VAL A 138 19.70 26.17 3.97
C VAL A 138 18.91 25.05 4.64
N PRO A 139 17.99 24.38 3.93
CA PRO A 139 17.14 23.33 4.51
C PRO A 139 17.90 21.99 4.61
N ILE A 140 18.92 21.96 5.48
CA ILE A 140 19.84 20.82 5.65
C ILE A 140 19.08 19.57 6.10
N PHE A 141 18.14 19.69 7.03
CA PHE A 141 17.38 18.55 7.53
C PHE A 141 16.48 17.99 6.44
N THR A 142 15.72 18.83 5.73
CA THR A 142 14.90 18.40 4.60
C THR A 142 15.75 17.65 3.58
N LEU A 143 16.93 18.16 3.23
CA LEU A 143 17.80 17.50 2.25
C LEU A 143 18.26 16.12 2.73
N LEU A 144 18.68 15.99 3.99
CA LEU A 144 19.04 14.71 4.60
C LEU A 144 17.86 13.72 4.62
N PHE A 145 16.67 14.18 4.98
CA PHE A 145 15.46 13.37 5.04
C PHE A 145 14.98 12.93 3.65
N VAL A 146 15.10 13.78 2.63
CA VAL A 146 14.84 13.45 1.21
C VAL A 146 15.76 12.35 0.73
N LEU A 147 17.08 12.51 0.94
CA LEU A 147 18.07 11.51 0.53
C LEU A 147 17.75 10.16 1.20
N ASN A 148 17.64 10.13 2.53
CA ASN A 148 17.30 8.92 3.27
C ASN A 148 15.96 8.30 2.82
N GLY A 149 14.94 9.12 2.54
CA GLY A 149 13.67 8.68 1.97
C GLY A 149 13.83 8.00 0.60
N PHE A 150 14.64 8.59 -0.27
CA PHE A 150 14.95 8.05 -1.59
C PHE A 150 15.67 6.70 -1.53
N TRP A 151 16.71 6.57 -0.69
CA TRP A 151 17.41 5.30 -0.48
C TRP A 151 16.47 4.20 0.02
N ASN A 152 15.60 4.52 0.99
CA ASN A 152 14.61 3.58 1.51
C ASN A 152 13.58 3.20 0.45
N LEU A 153 13.10 4.15 -0.37
CA LEU A 153 12.20 3.86 -1.48
C LEU A 153 12.85 2.88 -2.46
N MET A 154 14.10 3.10 -2.84
CA MET A 154 14.84 2.21 -3.73
C MET A 154 15.02 0.81 -3.13
N LYS A 155 15.25 0.70 -1.83
CA LYS A 155 15.30 -0.61 -1.13
C LYS A 155 13.94 -1.32 -1.17
N VAL A 156 12.86 -0.66 -0.76
CA VAL A 156 11.51 -1.26 -0.74
C VAL A 156 11.02 -1.64 -2.14
N LYS A 157 11.36 -0.84 -3.17
CA LYS A 157 11.08 -1.16 -4.58
C LYS A 157 11.79 -2.44 -5.02
N ARG A 158 13.09 -2.58 -4.70
CA ARG A 158 13.88 -3.79 -5.01
C ARG A 158 13.29 -5.03 -4.34
N GLU A 159 12.81 -4.90 -3.11
CA GLU A 159 12.16 -5.99 -2.36
C GLU A 159 10.71 -6.25 -2.81
N LYS A 160 10.17 -5.51 -3.79
CA LYS A 160 8.75 -5.56 -4.24
C LYS A 160 7.72 -5.28 -3.13
N LYS A 161 8.13 -4.65 -2.04
CA LYS A 161 7.30 -4.35 -0.85
C LYS A 161 6.62 -2.97 -0.88
N LEU A 162 6.64 -2.29 -2.05
CA LEU A 162 5.99 -1.00 -2.22
C LEU A 162 4.51 -1.18 -2.54
N LEU A 163 3.64 -0.58 -1.72
CA LEU A 163 2.19 -0.54 -1.91
C LEU A 163 1.69 0.90 -1.86
N ASN A 164 1.22 1.41 -3.00
CA ASN A 164 0.55 2.72 -3.07
C ASN A 164 -0.95 2.48 -3.23
N LEU A 165 -1.67 2.44 -2.10
CA LEU A 165 -3.09 2.10 -2.00
C LEU A 165 -3.93 3.30 -1.56
#